data_AF-A0A1G3PQW9-F1
#
_entry.id   AF-A0A1G3PQW9-F1
#
_cell.length_a   1.000
_cell.length_b   1.000
_cell.length_c   1.000
_cell.angle_alpha   90.00
_cell.angle_beta   90.00
_cell.angle_gamma   90.00
#
_symmetry.space_group_name_H-M   'P 1'
#
loop_
_entity.id
_entity.type
_entity.pdbx_description
1 polymer ?
#
loop_
_entity_poly.entity_id
_entity_poly.type
_entity_poly.pdbx_seq_one_letter_code
_entity_poly.pdbx_strand_id
1 'polypeptide(L)' 'MRVFSAIANFIKESIEELKKVTWPSKDQAISSSIIVIGFIVIFAMFLSLIDWVVEFLILALVK' A
#
# COMPACT_ATOMS: atom_id res chain seq x y z
N MET A 1 6.01 41.28 3.41
CA MET A 1 6.90 40.85 2.30
C MET A 1 7.81 39.65 2.60
N ARG A 2 8.09 39.27 3.87
CA ARG A 2 9.00 38.13 4.18
C ARG A 2 8.37 36.73 4.00
N VAL A 3 7.06 36.61 4.22
CA VAL A 3 6.33 35.34 4.12
C VAL A 3 6.14 34.92 2.65
N PHE A 4 5.87 35.88 1.76
CA PHE A 4 5.67 35.61 0.34
C PHE A 4 6.94 35.06 -0.33
N SER A 5 8.12 35.58 0.02
CA SER A 5 9.41 35.05 -0.43
C SER A 5 9.73 33.68 0.18
N ALA A 6 9.38 33.45 1.45
CA ALA A 6 9.60 32.16 2.10
C ALA A 6 8.79 31.03 1.45
N ILE A 7 7.51 31.27 1.14
CA ILE A 7 6.65 30.30 0.45
C ILE A 7 7.15 30.02 -0.97
N ALA A 8 7.54 31.07 -1.71
CA ALA A 8 8.11 30.92 -3.05
C ALA A 8 9.39 30.08 -3.05
N ASN A 9 10.28 30.31 -2.07
CA ASN A 9 11.50 29.50 -1.91
C ASN A 9 11.18 28.04 -1.53
N PHE A 10 10.24 27.81 -0.62
CA PHE A 10 9.82 26.45 -0.23
C PHE A 10 9.25 25.64 -1.42
N ILE A 11 8.43 26.26 -2.26
CA ILE A 11 7.89 25.61 -3.46
C ILE A 11 9.03 25.29 -4.45
N LYS A 12 9.97 26.22 -4.64
CA LYS A 12 11.12 26.03 -5.52
C LYS A 12 11.99 24.85 -5.04
N GLU A 13 12.31 24.82 -3.75
CA GLU A 13 13.08 23.74 -3.11
C GLU A 13 12.33 22.39 -3.19
N SER A 14 11.02 22.37 -2.95
CA SER A 14 10.20 21.16 -3.08
C SER A 14 10.20 20.60 -4.51
N ILE A 15 10.14 21.46 -5.52
CA ILE A 15 10.24 21.05 -6.94
C ILE A 15 11.63 20.49 -7.26
N GLU A 16 12.69 21.07 -6.70
CA GLU A 16 14.06 20.55 -6.85
C GLU A 16 14.23 19.17 -6.21
N GLU A 17 13.62 18.92 -5.05
CA GLU A 17 13.60 17.60 -4.41
C GLU A 17 12.77 16.58 -5.18
N LEU A 18 11.60 16.97 -5.70
CA LEU A 18 10.75 16.09 -6.52
C LEU A 18 11.46 15.61 -7.79
N LYS A 19 12.41 16.37 -8.33
CA LYS A 19 13.24 15.94 -9.47
C LYS A 19 14.25 14.85 -9.11
N LYS A 20 14.61 14.71 -7.83
CA LYS A 20 15.50 13.63 -7.36
C LYS A 20 14.77 12.31 -7.14
N VAL A 21 13.43 12.34 -7.14
CA VAL A 21 12.61 11.14 -7.00
C VAL A 21 12.69 10.31 -8.28
N THR A 22 13.23 9.10 -8.17
CA THR A 22 13.24 8.14 -9.26
C THR A 22 11.90 7.44 -9.33
N TRP A 23 11.03 7.92 -10.21
CA TRP A 23 9.77 7.26 -10.50
C TRP A 23 10.03 5.90 -11.14
N PRO A 24 9.31 4.84 -10.70
CA PRO A 24 9.44 3.52 -11.29
C PRO A 24 9.00 3.58 -12.76
N SER A 25 9.65 2.77 -13.60
CA SER A 25 9.16 2.55 -14.96
C SER A 25 7.77 1.88 -14.92
N LYS A 26 6.99 2.00 -16.00
CA LYS A 26 5.67 1.37 -16.10
C LYS A 26 5.73 -0.12 -15.75
N ASP A 27 6.78 -0.81 -16.20
CA ASP A 27 6.96 -2.23 -15.95
C ASP A 27 7.27 -2.55 -14.49
N GLN A 28 8.07 -1.70 -13.82
CA GLN A 28 8.36 -1.85 -12.40
C GLN A 28 7.10 -1.63 -11.54
N ALA A 29 6.29 -0.62 -11.88
CA ALA A 29 5.03 -0.34 -11.19
C ALA A 29 4.00 -1.48 -11.37
N ILE A 30 3.93 -2.06 -12.56
CA ILE A 30 3.07 -3.22 -12.82
C ILE A 30 3.58 -4.45 -12.05
N SER A 31 4.89 -4.71 -12.09
CA SER A 31 5.49 -5.86 -11.41
C SER A 31 5.27 -5.80 -9.89
N SER A 32 5.46 -4.62 -9.27
CA SER A 32 5.19 -4.45 -7.84
C SER A 32 3.72 -4.63 -7.51
N SER A 33 2.81 -4.15 -8.36
CA SER A 33 1.36 -4.32 -8.18
C SER A 33 0.93 -5.78 -8.26
N ILE A 34 1.48 -6.55 -9.21
CA ILE A 34 1.18 -7.99 -9.35
C ILE A 34 1.58 -8.77 -8.09
N ILE A 35 2.76 -8.47 -7.53
CA ILE A 35 3.23 -9.09 -6.29
C ILE A 35 2.25 -8.80 -5.15
N VAL A 36 1.81 -7.54 -5.01
CA VAL A 36 0.85 -7.13 -3.97
C VAL A 36 -0.49 -7.86 -4.15
N ILE A 37 -1.00 -7.97 -5.37
CA ILE A 37 -2.24 -8.72 -5.65
C ILE A 37 -2.08 -10.18 -5.27
N GLY A 38 -0.96 -10.83 -5.62
CA GLY A 38 -0.67 -12.20 -5.23
C GLY A 38 -0.66 -12.38 -3.71
N PHE A 39 -0.04 -11.45 -2.99
CA PHE A 39 0.00 -11.45 -1.53
C PHE A 39 -1.41 -11.33 -0.92
N ILE A 40 -2.25 -10.44 -1.45
CA ILE A 40 -3.65 -10.26 -1.00
C ILE A 40 -4.44 -11.56 -1.19
N VAL A 41 -4.30 -12.23 -2.34
CA VAL A 41 -5.00 -13.49 -2.62
C VAL A 41 -4.59 -14.58 -1.64
N ILE A 42 -3.30 -14.70 -1.32
CA ILE A 42 -2.80 -15.67 -0.34
C ILE A 42 -3.40 -15.40 1.05
N PHE A 43 -3.39 -14.13 1.49
CA PHE A 43 -3.97 -13.76 2.79
C PHE A 43 -5.48 -13.98 2.84
N ALA A 44 -6.20 -13.67 1.77
CA ALA A 44 -7.64 -13.90 1.69
C ALA A 44 -7.98 -15.40 1.83
N MET A 45 -7.22 -16.28 1.16
CA MET A 45 -7.40 -17.73 1.31
C MET A 45 -7.07 -18.20 2.73
N PHE A 46 -5.99 -17.68 3.32
CA PHE A 46 -5.60 -18.02 4.69
C PHE A 46 -6.65 -17.62 5.72
N LEU A 47 -7.16 -16.39 5.63
CA LEU A 47 -8.23 -15.91 6.51
C LEU A 47 -9.50 -16.72 6.32
N SER A 48 -9.92 -16.96 5.08
CA SER A 48 -11.09 -17.79 4.78
C SER A 48 -10.99 -19.20 5.38
N LEU A 49 -9.79 -19.80 5.37
CA LEU A 49 -9.58 -21.10 6.00
C LEU A 49 -9.75 -21.02 7.52
N ILE A 50 -9.20 -19.98 8.16
CA ILE A 50 -9.35 -19.75 9.59
C ILE A 50 -10.82 -19.56 9.95
N ASP A 51 -11.55 -18.74 9.19
CA ASP A 51 -12.96 -18.47 9.41
C ASP A 51 -13.78 -19.78 9.39
N TRP A 52 -13.52 -20.67 8.43
CA TRP A 52 -14.17 -21.98 8.38
C TRP A 52 -13.82 -22.88 9.56
N VAL A 53 -12.56 -22.88 10.00
CA VAL A 53 -12.13 -23.65 11.18
C VAL A 53 -12.81 -23.12 12.44
N VAL A 54 -12.87 -21.80 12.60
CA VAL A 54 -13.52 -21.15 13.74
C VAL A 54 -15.02 -21.43 13.74
N GLU A 55 -15.69 -21.31 12.59
CA GLU A 55 -17.11 -21.65 12.43
C GLU A 55 -17.38 -23.10 12.82
N PHE A 56 -16.58 -24.04 12.32
CA PHE A 56 -16.69 -25.45 12.66
C PHE A 56 -16.54 -25.71 14.17
N LEU A 57 -15.53 -25.09 14.81
CA LEU A 57 -15.29 -25.22 16.24
C LEU A 57 -16.44 -24.66 17.08
N ILE A 58 -16.98 -23.49 16.69
CA ILE A 58 -18.11 -22.88 17.39
C ILE A 58 -19.36 -23.77 17.26
N LEU A 59 -19.65 -24.28 16.05
CA LEU A 59 -20.78 -25.18 15.82
C LEU A 59 -20.65 -26.48 16.64
N ALA A 60 -19.43 -27.01 16.78
CA ALA A 60 -19.16 -28.20 17.58
C ALA A 60 -19.24 -27.95 19.11
N LEU A 61 -19.06 -26.71 19.57
CA LEU A 61 -19.15 -26.34 20.99
C LEU A 61 -20.57 -25.97 21.43
N VAL A 62 -21.37 -25.38 20.52
CA VAL A 62 -22.73 -24.93 20.80
C VAL A 62 -23.74 -26.09 20.68
N LYS A 63 -23.41 -27.12 19.92
CA LYS A 63 -24.22 -28.32 19.73
C LYS A 63 -23.76 -29.44 20.65
#